data_AF-A0A023UME0-F1
#
_entry.id   AF-A0A023UME0-F1
#
_cell.length_a   1.000
_cell.length_b   1.000
_cell.length_c   1.000
_cell.angle_alpha   90.00
_cell.angle_beta   90.00
_cell.angle_gamma   90.00
#
_symmetry.space_group_name_H-M   'P 1'
#
loop_
_entity.id
_entity.type
_entity.pdbx_description
1 polymer ?
#
loop_
_entity_poly.entity_id
_entity_poly.type
_entity_poly.pdbx_seq_one_letter_code
_entity_poly.pdbx_strand_id
1 'polypeptide(L)'
;MKREMLKSMVIKLMWTKIYQMKEMMNKNLGSKLVKNEDQSMSLMRKLKNNKLRMQNYNNNNDYIHNMYKYNNNNLMNMVLKNNMIGNMLVKYFNSKIKAINNYNYKNIKYLMSKPMFKETKNNLNMMMFMYNSYNKNQTLVNQMISSTPMNNNMLLMRMIDNIMGNKETKNNLNSMLSKLYNKNVTMEPIMLKYDYFNNDIFSKNISNNINEFNTYKKEYTTMLNNNITLLDRMSMMLNTNKYKLLALNILNNNVLSNLTNNANNLNNIKEYLNINNTIWNLLNNKYIIGYSFKFTGKLAKSLSTARKLRYIKYNGSLKHNTLTANNLNFKLNSYKSNMSMSNTNNINKNGKFNVKIQLGHL
;
A
#
# COMPACT_ATOMS: atom_id res chain seq x y z
N MET A 1 64.04 -23.10 18.69
CA MET A 1 64.20 -21.74 18.11
C MET A 1 63.52 -21.60 16.73
N LYS A 2 63.97 -22.32 15.67
CA LYS A 2 63.36 -22.23 14.31
C LYS A 2 61.84 -22.54 14.27
N ARG A 3 61.38 -23.56 15.01
CA ARG A 3 59.95 -23.91 15.12
C ARG A 3 59.11 -22.80 15.76
N GLU A 4 59.64 -22.11 16.76
CA GLU A 4 58.95 -21.00 17.43
C GLU A 4 58.91 -19.74 16.53
N MET A 5 59.96 -19.49 15.74
CA MET A 5 59.92 -18.44 14.71
C MET A 5 58.88 -18.73 13.63
N LEU A 6 58.77 -19.98 13.17
CA LEU A 6 57.74 -20.39 12.20
C LEU A 6 56.32 -20.21 12.76
N LYS A 7 56.09 -20.60 14.02
CA LYS A 7 54.80 -20.35 14.70
C LYS A 7 54.48 -18.86 14.76
N SER A 8 55.46 -18.03 15.13
CA SER A 8 55.29 -16.56 15.20
C SER A 8 54.97 -15.96 13.83
N MET A 9 55.64 -16.41 12.76
CA MET A 9 55.35 -15.98 11.39
C MET A 9 53.94 -16.38 10.93
N VAL A 10 53.52 -17.61 11.22
CA VAL A 10 52.17 -18.11 10.90
C VAL A 10 51.10 -17.31 11.65
N ILE A 11 51.31 -17.01 12.93
CA ILE A 11 50.42 -16.15 13.73
C ILE A 11 50.32 -14.75 13.11
N LYS A 12 51.46 -14.14 12.75
CA LYS A 12 51.49 -12.82 12.11
C LYS A 12 50.72 -12.80 10.77
N LEU A 13 50.88 -13.84 9.95
CA LEU A 13 50.15 -14.00 8.68
C LEU A 13 48.64 -14.15 8.91
N MET A 14 48.22 -14.92 9.92
CA MET A 14 46.82 -15.04 10.30
C MET A 14 46.24 -13.70 10.74
N TRP A 15 46.94 -12.93 11.58
CA TRP A 15 46.52 -11.59 11.98
C TRP A 15 46.37 -10.63 10.79
N THR A 16 47.32 -10.64 9.85
CA THR A 16 47.21 -9.81 8.64
C THR A 16 46.00 -10.19 7.78
N LYS A 17 45.71 -11.49 7.65
CA LYS A 17 44.56 -11.98 6.90
C LYS A 17 43.23 -11.58 7.57
N ILE A 18 43.14 -11.69 8.90
CA ILE A 18 41.98 -11.23 9.68
C ILE A 18 41.77 -9.72 9.50
N TYR A 19 42.84 -8.93 9.51
CA TYR A 19 42.75 -7.48 9.32
C TYR A 19 42.24 -7.12 7.91
N GLN A 20 42.75 -7.78 6.87
CA GLN A 20 42.28 -7.60 5.49
C GLN A 20 40.81 -8.00 5.33
N MET A 21 40.38 -9.12 5.94
CA MET A 21 38.97 -9.53 5.95
C MET A 21 38.08 -8.48 6.62
N LYS A 22 38.52 -7.90 7.75
CA LYS A 22 37.82 -6.83 8.45
C LYS A 22 37.72 -5.56 7.59
N GLU A 23 38.78 -5.17 6.89
CA GLU A 23 38.73 -4.04 5.96
C GLU A 23 37.77 -4.25 4.79
N MET A 24 37.75 -5.45 4.19
CA MET A 24 36.82 -5.79 3.11
C MET A 24 35.37 -5.78 3.58
N MET A 25 35.08 -6.31 4.78
CA MET A 25 33.75 -6.18 5.40
C MET A 25 33.34 -4.72 5.54
N ASN A 26 34.22 -3.85 6.02
CA ASN A 26 33.92 -2.43 6.21
C ASN A 26 33.71 -1.67 4.90
N LYS A 27 34.43 -2.06 3.84
CA LYS A 27 34.26 -1.47 2.50
C LYS A 27 32.91 -1.89 1.90
N ASN A 28 32.55 -3.18 1.99
CA ASN A 28 31.29 -3.70 1.45
C ASN A 28 30.04 -3.27 2.28
N LEU A 29 30.20 -3.02 3.57
CA LEU A 29 29.12 -2.57 4.47
C LEU A 29 28.96 -1.03 4.53
N GLY A 30 29.67 -0.26 3.70
CA GLY A 30 29.52 1.19 3.66
C GLY A 30 30.24 1.93 4.79
N SER A 31 31.55 2.11 4.61
CA SER A 31 32.47 3.17 5.10
C SER A 31 32.42 3.65 6.57
N LYS A 32 33.63 3.61 7.16
CA LYS A 32 34.14 4.23 8.41
C LYS A 32 33.98 3.42 9.71
N LEU A 33 34.83 2.40 9.89
CA LEU A 33 35.30 2.04 11.22
C LEU A 33 36.41 3.00 11.64
N VAL A 34 36.15 3.84 12.63
CA VAL A 34 37.17 4.48 13.46
C VAL A 34 36.85 4.16 14.91
N LYS A 35 37.85 3.57 15.57
CA LYS A 35 38.12 3.44 17.01
C LYS A 35 37.00 3.98 17.94
N ASN A 36 36.19 3.06 18.49
CA ASN A 36 35.51 3.08 19.81
C ASN A 36 34.21 2.26 19.76
N GLU A 37 33.97 1.42 20.78
CA GLU A 37 32.84 0.48 20.84
C GLU A 37 31.47 1.16 20.72
N ASP A 38 31.35 2.41 21.17
CA ASP A 38 30.12 3.22 21.02
C ASP A 38 29.77 3.61 19.57
N GLN A 39 30.73 3.55 18.64
CA GLN A 39 30.51 3.86 17.22
C GLN A 39 30.14 2.63 16.38
N SER A 40 30.32 1.40 16.87
CA SER A 40 29.79 0.18 16.24
C SER A 40 28.25 0.21 16.19
N MET A 41 27.63 0.74 17.26
CA MET A 41 26.21 1.11 17.32
C MET A 41 25.84 2.21 16.32
N SER A 42 26.76 3.12 15.99
CA SER A 42 26.55 4.17 14.98
C SER A 42 26.60 3.64 13.54
N LEU A 43 27.42 2.61 13.28
CA LEU A 43 27.52 1.95 11.97
C LEU A 43 26.34 1.00 11.74
N MET A 44 25.90 0.32 12.79
CA MET A 44 24.62 -0.41 12.80
C MET A 44 23.42 0.53 12.67
N ARG A 45 23.52 1.79 13.14
CA ARG A 45 22.57 2.88 12.84
C ARG A 45 22.67 3.36 11.39
N LYS A 46 23.85 3.45 10.77
CA LYS A 46 24.01 3.83 9.35
C LYS A 46 23.54 2.76 8.36
N LEU A 47 23.81 1.49 8.62
CA LEU A 47 23.23 0.36 7.88
C LEU A 47 21.71 0.25 8.12
N LYS A 48 21.22 0.60 9.31
CA LYS A 48 19.78 0.84 9.55
C LYS A 48 19.23 2.05 8.77
N ASN A 49 20.06 3.04 8.41
CA ASN A 49 19.65 4.29 7.77
C ASN A 49 19.59 4.20 6.23
N ASN A 50 20.32 3.28 5.60
CA ASN A 50 20.02 2.83 4.23
C ASN A 50 18.79 1.93 4.25
N LYS A 51 17.67 2.48 4.71
CA LYS A 51 16.38 1.80 4.76
C LYS A 51 16.03 1.35 3.34
N LEU A 52 15.77 0.06 3.18
CA LEU A 52 15.28 -0.52 1.93
C LEU A 52 14.03 0.24 1.46
N ARG A 53 13.83 0.35 0.14
CA ARG A 53 12.63 1.00 -0.44
C ARG A 53 11.31 0.46 0.14
N MET A 54 11.30 -0.80 0.61
CA MET A 54 10.15 -1.46 1.26
C MET A 54 9.89 -0.98 2.70
N GLN A 55 10.90 -0.43 3.38
CA GLN A 55 10.82 0.14 4.73
C GLN A 55 10.66 1.67 4.71
N ASN A 56 11.08 2.32 3.63
CA ASN A 56 10.96 3.75 3.47
C ASN A 56 9.60 4.14 2.90
N TYR A 57 8.94 5.08 3.59
CA TYR A 57 7.82 5.78 3.03
C TYR A 57 8.29 6.64 1.86
N ASN A 58 7.73 6.42 0.67
CA ASN A 58 8.04 7.22 -0.50
C ASN A 58 7.15 8.46 -0.52
N ASN A 59 7.75 9.63 -0.26
CA ASN A 59 7.04 10.92 -0.26
C ASN A 59 6.40 11.25 -1.62
N ASN A 60 6.88 10.66 -2.72
CA ASN A 60 6.21 10.84 -4.01
C ASN A 60 4.79 10.26 -3.99
N ASN A 61 4.49 9.28 -3.13
CA ASN A 61 3.12 8.76 -3.00
C ASN A 61 2.22 9.64 -2.11
N ASP A 62 2.70 10.79 -1.66
CA ASP A 62 1.89 11.76 -0.94
C ASP A 62 0.89 12.46 -1.83
N TYR A 63 1.33 12.75 -3.04
CA TYR A 63 0.56 13.44 -4.04
C TYR A 63 -0.19 12.42 -4.91
N ILE A 64 -1.39 12.80 -5.33
CA ILE A 64 -2.16 12.02 -6.31
C ILE A 64 -1.53 12.21 -7.70
N HIS A 65 -0.91 13.36 -7.94
CA HIS A 65 -0.25 13.72 -9.19
C HIS A 65 1.27 13.73 -9.00
N ASN A 66 1.92 12.66 -9.44
CA ASN A 66 3.38 12.49 -9.37
C ASN A 66 3.97 12.97 -10.68
N MET A 67 4.16 14.28 -10.77
CA MET A 67 4.62 14.94 -11.97
C MET A 67 5.45 16.17 -11.62
N TYR A 68 6.34 16.54 -12.52
CA TYR A 68 7.07 17.79 -12.48
C TYR A 68 7.02 18.43 -13.87
N LYS A 69 6.75 19.73 -13.92
CA LYS A 69 6.82 20.56 -15.12
C LYS A 69 7.56 21.82 -14.77
N TYR A 70 8.46 22.23 -15.64
CA TYR A 70 9.19 23.49 -15.47
C TYR A 70 8.25 24.71 -15.58
N ASN A 71 7.28 24.66 -16.50
CA ASN A 71 6.26 25.70 -16.65
C ASN A 71 5.07 25.41 -15.72
N ASN A 72 4.82 26.32 -14.77
CA ASN A 72 3.73 26.25 -13.79
C ASN A 72 2.33 26.25 -14.43
N ASN A 73 2.13 26.95 -15.55
CA ASN A 73 0.84 26.93 -16.26
C ASN A 73 0.55 25.54 -16.83
N ASN A 74 1.58 24.88 -17.37
CA ASN A 74 1.46 23.51 -17.86
C ASN A 74 1.25 22.51 -16.72
N LEU A 75 1.87 22.74 -15.55
CA LEU A 75 1.61 21.96 -14.34
C LEU A 75 0.14 22.05 -13.93
N MET A 76 -0.39 23.28 -13.81
CA MET A 76 -1.77 23.52 -13.39
C MET A 76 -2.78 22.92 -14.37
N ASN A 77 -2.58 23.14 -15.67
CA ASN A 77 -3.44 22.58 -16.71
C ASN A 77 -3.47 21.05 -16.67
N MET A 78 -2.32 20.40 -16.44
CA MET A 78 -2.26 18.94 -16.29
C MET A 78 -2.96 18.45 -15.02
N VAL A 79 -2.82 19.15 -13.90
CA VAL A 79 -3.53 18.81 -12.66
C VAL A 79 -5.06 18.90 -12.84
N LEU A 80 -5.55 19.96 -13.49
CA LEU A 80 -6.98 20.11 -13.81
C LEU A 80 -7.48 18.97 -14.69
N LYS A 81 -6.72 18.66 -15.74
CA LYS A 81 -7.04 17.57 -16.65
C LYS A 81 -7.06 16.22 -15.96
N ASN A 82 -6.06 15.91 -15.13
CA ASN A 82 -6.01 14.68 -14.35
C ASN A 82 -7.20 14.57 -13.39
N ASN A 83 -7.61 15.67 -12.76
CA ASN A 83 -8.80 15.67 -11.90
C ASN A 83 -10.09 15.38 -12.67
N MET A 84 -10.26 15.94 -13.89
CA MET A 84 -11.41 15.67 -14.75
C MET A 84 -11.45 14.20 -15.20
N ILE A 85 -10.33 13.68 -15.71
CA ILE A 85 -10.21 12.27 -16.12
C ILE A 85 -10.42 11.34 -14.93
N GLY A 86 -9.85 11.66 -13.77
CA GLY A 86 -10.05 10.88 -12.55
C GLY A 86 -11.52 10.78 -12.14
N ASN A 87 -12.27 11.88 -12.23
CA ASN A 87 -13.72 11.87 -11.97
C ASN A 87 -14.50 11.07 -13.01
N MET A 88 -14.11 11.15 -14.29
CA MET A 88 -14.71 10.37 -15.37
C MET A 88 -14.51 8.86 -15.13
N LEU A 89 -13.28 8.44 -14.80
CA LEU A 89 -12.97 7.04 -14.50
C LEU A 89 -13.75 6.52 -13.29
N VAL A 90 -13.82 7.31 -12.21
CA VAL A 90 -14.62 6.94 -11.04
C VAL A 90 -16.10 6.76 -11.41
N LYS A 91 -16.67 7.62 -12.26
CA LYS A 91 -18.06 7.45 -12.73
C LYS A 91 -18.22 6.22 -13.62
N TYR A 92 -17.28 5.98 -14.53
CA TYR A 92 -17.27 4.82 -15.43
C TYR A 92 -17.31 3.51 -14.64
N PHE A 93 -16.40 3.33 -13.69
CA PHE A 93 -16.32 2.10 -12.88
C PHE A 93 -17.43 1.97 -11.83
N ASN A 94 -17.95 3.08 -11.30
CA ASN A 94 -19.08 3.06 -10.37
C ASN A 94 -20.43 2.84 -11.07
N SER A 95 -20.50 2.91 -12.40
CA SER A 95 -21.74 2.73 -13.15
C SER A 95 -22.29 1.32 -12.95
N LYS A 96 -23.60 1.22 -12.69
CA LYS A 96 -24.28 -0.08 -12.59
C LYS A 96 -24.45 -0.63 -14.00
N ILE A 97 -23.78 -1.73 -14.32
CA ILE A 97 -24.11 -2.47 -15.54
C ILE A 97 -25.39 -3.23 -15.27
N LYS A 98 -26.48 -2.80 -15.92
CA LYS A 98 -27.70 -3.60 -16.04
C LYS A 98 -27.49 -4.57 -17.18
N ALA A 99 -27.23 -5.84 -16.88
CA ALA A 99 -27.31 -6.88 -17.91
C ALA A 99 -28.78 -7.00 -18.33
N ILE A 100 -29.07 -6.73 -19.59
CA ILE A 100 -30.36 -7.01 -20.22
C ILE A 100 -30.35 -8.51 -20.51
N ASN A 101 -30.93 -9.32 -19.62
CA ASN A 101 -31.47 -10.64 -19.90
C ASN A 101 -32.42 -11.06 -18.77
N ASN A 102 -33.54 -11.68 -19.14
CA ASN A 102 -34.83 -11.69 -18.42
C ASN A 102 -34.90 -12.39 -17.05
N TYR A 103 -33.81 -12.86 -16.45
CA TYR A 103 -33.90 -13.56 -15.17
C TYR A 103 -32.74 -13.16 -14.25
N ASN A 104 -33.06 -12.37 -13.22
CA ASN A 104 -32.21 -11.90 -12.13
C ASN A 104 -31.17 -10.80 -12.45
N TYR A 105 -31.62 -9.55 -12.29
CA TYR A 105 -30.80 -8.35 -12.26
C TYR A 105 -29.69 -8.42 -11.19
N LYS A 106 -28.44 -8.62 -11.60
CA LYS A 106 -27.28 -8.50 -10.71
C LYS A 106 -26.55 -7.19 -11.02
N ASN A 107 -26.82 -6.18 -10.19
CA ASN A 107 -26.13 -4.89 -10.24
C ASN A 107 -24.69 -5.04 -9.72
N ILE A 108 -23.74 -5.39 -10.59
CA ILE A 108 -22.32 -5.33 -10.23
C ILE A 108 -21.93 -3.85 -10.11
N LYS A 109 -21.39 -3.48 -8.94
CA LYS A 109 -20.91 -2.13 -8.64
C LYS A 109 -19.49 -2.23 -8.12
N TYR A 110 -18.56 -1.60 -8.82
CA TYR A 110 -17.22 -1.38 -8.28
C TYR A 110 -17.18 -0.06 -7.53
N LEU A 111 -16.40 -0.05 -6.46
CA LEU A 111 -15.97 1.16 -5.78
C LEU A 111 -14.51 1.40 -6.13
N MET A 112 -14.22 2.55 -6.72
CA MET A 112 -12.86 2.93 -7.11
C MET A 112 -12.29 3.99 -6.16
N SER A 113 -11.00 3.91 -5.83
CA SER A 113 -10.26 4.99 -5.17
C SER A 113 -10.08 6.20 -6.11
N LYS A 114 -9.57 7.32 -5.63
CA LYS A 114 -9.04 8.33 -6.56
C LYS A 114 -7.84 7.73 -7.31
N PRO A 115 -7.74 7.88 -8.65
CA PRO A 115 -6.60 7.36 -9.39
C PRO A 115 -5.36 8.20 -9.09
N MET A 116 -4.20 7.54 -8.94
CA MET A 116 -2.90 8.18 -8.84
C MET A 116 -2.25 8.26 -10.21
N PHE A 117 -1.81 9.45 -10.59
CA PHE A 117 -1.19 9.75 -11.89
C PHE A 117 0.33 9.81 -11.71
N LYS A 118 1.06 8.91 -12.36
CA LYS A 118 2.53 8.90 -12.40
C LYS A 118 2.98 9.29 -13.79
N GLU A 119 3.50 10.50 -13.92
CA GLU A 119 3.92 11.06 -15.20
C GLU A 119 5.44 11.03 -15.33
N THR A 120 5.93 10.45 -16.43
CA THR A 120 7.30 10.64 -16.91
C THR A 120 7.26 11.52 -18.16
N LYS A 121 8.42 11.83 -18.76
CA LYS A 121 8.47 12.64 -19.99
C LYS A 121 7.55 12.08 -21.09
N ASN A 122 7.53 10.75 -21.26
CA ASN A 122 6.86 10.08 -22.38
C ASN A 122 5.59 9.33 -21.97
N ASN A 123 5.49 8.88 -20.72
CA ASN A 123 4.42 7.98 -20.28
C ASN A 123 3.60 8.60 -19.16
N LEU A 124 2.31 8.23 -19.11
CA LEU A 124 1.41 8.53 -18.00
C LEU A 124 0.79 7.22 -17.51
N ASN A 125 1.15 6.81 -16.30
CA ASN A 125 0.54 5.65 -15.66
C ASN A 125 -0.52 6.08 -14.65
N MET A 126 -1.75 5.58 -14.82
CA MET A 126 -2.88 5.84 -13.94
C MET A 126 -3.15 4.58 -13.11
N MET A 127 -2.73 4.60 -11.85
CA MET A 127 -2.98 3.50 -10.92
C MET A 127 -4.28 3.75 -10.16
N MET A 128 -5.12 2.73 -10.00
CA MET A 128 -6.38 2.85 -9.27
C MET A 128 -6.67 1.60 -8.47
N PHE A 129 -7.16 1.75 -7.25
CA PHE A 129 -7.64 0.63 -6.45
C PHE A 129 -9.13 0.43 -6.70
N MET A 130 -9.56 -0.82 -6.78
CA MET A 130 -10.94 -1.21 -7.04
C MET A 130 -11.41 -2.24 -6.02
N TYR A 131 -12.67 -2.18 -5.63
CA TYR A 131 -13.31 -3.17 -4.78
C TYR A 131 -14.70 -3.49 -5.33
N ASN A 132 -15.03 -4.78 -5.44
CA ASN A 132 -16.36 -5.22 -5.84
C ASN A 132 -17.24 -5.27 -4.58
N SER A 133 -18.14 -4.30 -4.45
CA SER A 133 -19.03 -4.22 -3.28
C SER A 133 -20.10 -5.31 -3.24
N TYR A 134 -20.30 -6.04 -4.34
CA TYR A 134 -21.35 -7.06 -4.47
C TYR A 134 -20.90 -8.46 -4.03
N ASN A 135 -19.62 -8.68 -3.75
CA ASN A 135 -19.07 -10.03 -3.51
C ASN A 135 -19.44 -10.65 -2.14
N LYS A 136 -20.37 -10.07 -1.37
CA LYS A 136 -20.68 -10.51 0.00
C LYS A 136 -21.79 -11.55 0.13
N ASN A 137 -22.70 -11.69 -0.84
CA ASN A 137 -23.90 -12.54 -0.65
C ASN A 137 -24.09 -13.67 -1.68
N GLN A 138 -23.18 -13.85 -2.64
CA GLN A 138 -23.39 -14.84 -3.71
C GLN A 138 -22.75 -16.21 -3.48
N THR A 139 -21.73 -16.34 -2.63
CA THR A 139 -21.09 -17.65 -2.43
C THR A 139 -22.00 -18.66 -1.74
N LEU A 140 -22.98 -18.22 -0.93
CA LEU A 140 -23.91 -19.13 -0.25
C LEU A 140 -25.20 -19.43 -1.03
N VAL A 141 -25.74 -18.47 -1.81
CA VAL A 141 -27.04 -18.66 -2.48
C VAL A 141 -26.90 -19.25 -3.88
N ASN A 142 -25.80 -18.99 -4.60
CA ASN A 142 -25.63 -19.47 -5.97
C ASN A 142 -25.11 -20.92 -6.08
N GLN A 143 -24.74 -21.58 -4.98
CA GLN A 143 -24.40 -23.01 -5.04
C GLN A 143 -25.63 -23.92 -5.16
N MET A 144 -26.85 -23.41 -4.91
CA MET A 144 -28.06 -24.23 -4.94
C MET A 144 -28.89 -24.11 -6.22
N ILE A 145 -28.69 -23.09 -7.06
CA ILE A 145 -29.57 -22.84 -8.21
C ILE A 145 -28.72 -22.34 -9.40
N SER A 146 -28.59 -23.19 -10.42
CA SER A 146 -28.01 -22.95 -11.76
C SER A 146 -26.48 -22.94 -11.92
N SER A 147 -26.04 -23.78 -12.87
CA SER A 147 -24.69 -24.31 -13.12
C SER A 147 -23.69 -23.39 -13.82
N THR A 148 -23.81 -22.07 -13.70
CA THR A 148 -22.71 -21.17 -14.11
C THR A 148 -22.59 -19.99 -13.15
N PRO A 149 -21.64 -20.03 -12.19
CA PRO A 149 -21.33 -18.84 -11.41
C PRO A 149 -20.82 -17.76 -12.37
N MET A 150 -21.64 -16.73 -12.59
CA MET A 150 -21.24 -15.57 -13.38
C MET A 150 -19.97 -14.98 -12.77
N ASN A 151 -18.84 -15.19 -13.45
CA ASN A 151 -17.54 -14.88 -12.90
C ASN A 151 -17.41 -13.35 -12.81
N ASN A 152 -17.39 -12.79 -11.60
CA ASN A 152 -17.13 -11.37 -11.36
C ASN A 152 -15.83 -10.89 -12.03
N ASN A 153 -14.91 -11.81 -12.36
CA ASN A 153 -13.72 -11.52 -13.14
C ASN A 153 -14.05 -11.18 -14.61
N MET A 154 -15.11 -11.73 -15.21
CA MET A 154 -15.42 -11.50 -16.63
C MET A 154 -15.88 -10.07 -16.92
N LEU A 155 -16.59 -9.42 -15.98
CA LEU A 155 -17.01 -8.02 -16.16
C LEU A 155 -15.85 -7.04 -15.90
N LEU A 156 -14.99 -7.35 -14.92
CA LEU A 156 -13.73 -6.64 -14.75
C LEU A 156 -12.85 -6.81 -15.98
N MET A 157 -12.73 -8.03 -16.52
CA MET A 157 -12.00 -8.31 -17.76
C MET A 157 -12.58 -7.51 -18.92
N ARG A 158 -13.91 -7.47 -19.13
CA ARG A 158 -14.52 -6.62 -20.18
C ARG A 158 -14.23 -5.12 -20.00
N MET A 159 -14.24 -4.61 -18.77
CA MET A 159 -13.86 -3.23 -18.50
C MET A 159 -12.37 -3.00 -18.80
N ILE A 160 -11.51 -3.95 -18.44
CA ILE A 160 -10.07 -3.94 -18.74
C ILE A 160 -9.84 -4.03 -20.25
N ASP A 161 -10.57 -4.87 -20.97
CA ASP A 161 -10.49 -5.06 -22.42
C ASP A 161 -10.94 -3.80 -23.16
N ASN A 162 -12.00 -3.13 -22.69
CA ASN A 162 -12.41 -1.83 -23.22
C ASN A 162 -11.37 -0.72 -22.97
N ILE A 163 -10.60 -0.86 -21.90
CA ILE A 163 -9.54 0.07 -21.54
C ILE A 163 -8.26 -0.18 -22.36
N MET A 164 -7.82 -1.43 -22.41
CA MET A 164 -6.56 -1.84 -23.04
C MET A 164 -6.70 -2.05 -24.55
N GLY A 165 -7.89 -2.41 -25.03
CA GLY A 165 -8.19 -2.74 -26.42
C GLY A 165 -7.44 -3.98 -26.92
N ASN A 166 -8.08 -4.79 -27.75
CA ASN A 166 -7.32 -5.61 -28.69
C ASN A 166 -6.62 -4.66 -29.69
N LYS A 167 -5.40 -4.98 -30.11
CA LYS A 167 -4.56 -4.14 -31.01
C LYS A 167 -5.28 -3.63 -32.27
N GLU A 168 -6.37 -4.29 -32.67
CA GLU A 168 -7.15 -3.99 -33.87
C GLU A 168 -8.20 -2.88 -33.67
N THR A 169 -8.70 -2.63 -32.45
CA THR A 169 -9.71 -1.59 -32.21
C THR A 169 -9.06 -0.26 -31.80
N LYS A 170 -8.91 0.65 -32.76
CA LYS A 170 -8.30 2.01 -32.60
C LYS A 170 -9.06 2.97 -31.65
N ASN A 171 -10.12 2.51 -30.97
CA ASN A 171 -11.04 3.33 -30.17
C ASN A 171 -11.09 2.90 -28.69
N ASN A 172 -10.00 2.37 -28.12
CA ASN A 172 -9.94 2.07 -26.68
C ASN A 172 -9.70 3.33 -25.84
N LEU A 173 -10.04 3.29 -24.55
CA LEU A 173 -9.92 4.46 -23.66
C LEU A 173 -8.46 4.91 -23.52
N ASN A 174 -7.50 3.99 -23.53
CA ASN A 174 -6.06 4.31 -23.51
C ASN A 174 -5.61 5.13 -24.72
N SER A 175 -6.05 4.80 -25.94
CA SER A 175 -5.67 5.55 -27.15
C SER A 175 -6.30 6.94 -27.16
N MET A 176 -7.55 7.09 -26.71
CA MET A 176 -8.21 8.39 -26.56
C MET A 176 -7.48 9.26 -25.55
N LEU A 177 -7.14 8.70 -24.37
CA LEU A 177 -6.34 9.41 -23.38
C LEU A 177 -4.93 9.71 -23.90
N SER A 178 -4.31 8.80 -24.65
CA SER A 178 -2.96 9.00 -25.19
C SER A 178 -2.92 10.18 -26.16
N LYS A 179 -3.95 10.30 -27.04
CA LYS A 179 -4.14 11.48 -27.90
C LYS A 179 -4.41 12.75 -27.09
N LEU A 180 -5.22 12.66 -26.03
CA LEU A 180 -5.47 13.82 -25.18
C LEU A 180 -4.17 14.30 -24.53
N TYR A 181 -3.39 13.41 -23.92
CA TYR A 181 -2.18 13.76 -23.15
C TYR A 181 -0.92 13.95 -24.00
N ASN A 182 -0.95 13.61 -25.29
CA ASN A 182 0.22 13.49 -26.16
C ASN A 182 1.32 12.62 -25.51
N LYS A 183 0.92 11.52 -24.90
CA LYS A 183 1.77 10.58 -24.14
C LYS A 183 1.23 9.17 -24.24
N ASN A 184 2.09 8.19 -24.01
CA ASN A 184 1.63 6.81 -23.86
C ASN A 184 0.93 6.66 -22.50
N VAL A 185 -0.38 6.38 -22.53
CA VAL A 185 -1.19 6.23 -21.32
C VAL A 185 -1.37 4.75 -21.00
N THR A 186 -1.07 4.38 -19.75
CA THR A 186 -1.37 3.06 -19.18
C THR A 186 -2.31 3.21 -18.00
N MET A 187 -3.24 2.28 -17.84
CA MET A 187 -4.12 2.19 -16.68
C MET A 187 -3.90 0.87 -15.96
N GLU A 188 -3.69 0.95 -14.64
CA GLU A 188 -3.39 -0.17 -13.76
C GLU A 188 -4.46 -0.29 -12.67
N PRO A 189 -5.55 -1.03 -12.91
CA PRO A 189 -6.54 -1.35 -11.89
C PRO A 189 -6.02 -2.44 -10.94
N ILE A 190 -5.99 -2.14 -9.64
CA ILE A 190 -5.55 -3.04 -8.58
C ILE A 190 -6.78 -3.48 -7.77
N MET A 191 -7.15 -4.75 -7.91
CA MET A 191 -8.31 -5.31 -7.22
C MET A 191 -8.01 -5.60 -5.75
N LEU A 192 -8.81 -5.03 -4.86
CA LEU A 192 -8.74 -5.25 -3.42
C LEU A 192 -9.66 -6.38 -3.00
N LYS A 193 -9.15 -7.26 -2.13
CA LYS A 193 -9.95 -8.32 -1.49
C LYS A 193 -10.99 -7.75 -0.52
N TYR A 194 -10.62 -6.69 0.20
CA TYR A 194 -11.48 -6.04 1.20
C TYR A 194 -11.51 -4.53 0.98
N ASP A 195 -12.65 -3.90 1.27
CA ASP A 195 -12.86 -2.46 1.15
C ASP A 195 -11.95 -1.64 2.08
N TYR A 196 -11.70 -2.15 3.29
CA TYR A 196 -10.90 -1.50 4.31
C TYR A 196 -9.39 -1.47 4.01
N PHE A 197 -8.91 -2.08 2.93
CA PHE A 197 -7.51 -1.89 2.49
C PHE A 197 -7.24 -0.53 1.85
N ASN A 198 -8.29 0.23 1.51
CA ASN A 198 -8.15 1.58 1.01
C ASN A 198 -9.20 2.51 1.62
N ASN A 199 -8.76 3.58 2.29
CA ASN A 199 -9.67 4.47 3.02
C ASN A 199 -10.70 5.15 2.11
N ASP A 200 -10.35 5.53 0.88
CA ASP A 200 -11.30 6.17 -0.04
C ASP A 200 -12.44 5.20 -0.36
N ILE A 201 -12.09 3.96 -0.73
CA ILE A 201 -13.06 2.89 -1.01
C ILE A 201 -13.88 2.59 0.24
N PHE A 202 -13.23 2.43 1.39
CA PHE A 202 -13.91 2.11 2.65
C PHE A 202 -14.92 3.20 3.03
N SER A 203 -14.53 4.47 2.99
CA SER A 203 -15.43 5.60 3.29
C SER A 203 -16.60 5.73 2.32
N LYS A 204 -16.36 5.47 1.03
CA LYS A 204 -17.43 5.39 0.02
C LYS A 204 -18.36 4.22 0.29
N ASN A 205 -17.83 3.07 0.68
CA ASN A 205 -18.65 1.89 0.99
C ASN A 205 -19.53 2.13 2.22
N ILE A 206 -18.96 2.65 3.32
CA ILE A 206 -19.73 3.04 4.49
C ILE A 206 -20.80 4.08 4.12
N SER A 207 -20.43 5.11 3.35
CA SER A 207 -21.36 6.16 2.94
C SER A 207 -22.54 5.62 2.12
N ASN A 208 -22.28 4.70 1.19
CA ASN A 208 -23.33 4.04 0.41
C ASN A 208 -24.26 3.21 1.31
N ASN A 209 -23.69 2.43 2.23
CA ASN A 209 -24.47 1.59 3.15
C ASN A 209 -25.34 2.43 4.09
N ILE A 210 -24.86 3.59 4.56
CA ILE A 210 -25.69 4.49 5.38
C ILE A 210 -26.90 5.00 4.60
N ASN A 211 -26.75 5.27 3.30
CA ASN A 211 -27.87 5.65 2.43
C ASN A 211 -28.82 4.50 2.15
N GLU A 212 -28.31 3.27 2.03
CA GLU A 212 -29.12 2.08 1.77
C GLU A 212 -29.93 1.66 2.99
N PHE A 213 -29.28 1.53 4.16
CA PHE A 213 -29.92 1.09 5.40
C PHE A 213 -30.54 2.24 6.21
N ASN A 214 -30.33 3.49 5.79
CA ASN A 214 -30.76 4.70 6.48
C ASN A 214 -30.34 4.76 7.97
N THR A 215 -29.21 4.12 8.34
CA THR A 215 -28.70 4.06 9.71
C THR A 215 -27.17 3.97 9.74
N TYR A 216 -26.56 4.44 10.84
CA TYR A 216 -25.15 4.23 11.18
C TYR A 216 -24.97 3.45 12.51
N LYS A 217 -26.07 3.06 13.19
CA LYS A 217 -26.08 2.52 14.57
C LYS A 217 -25.84 1.00 14.64
N LYS A 218 -25.70 0.51 15.89
CA LYS A 218 -25.37 -0.84 16.41
C LYS A 218 -25.00 -1.92 15.37
N GLU A 219 -25.90 -2.36 14.51
CA GLU A 219 -25.67 -3.41 13.50
C GLU A 219 -24.50 -3.12 12.55
N TYR A 220 -24.38 -1.88 12.06
CA TYR A 220 -23.26 -1.54 11.17
C TYR A 220 -21.94 -1.55 11.95
N THR A 221 -21.98 -1.07 13.19
CA THR A 221 -20.80 -0.94 14.03
C THR A 221 -20.31 -2.29 14.56
N THR A 222 -21.20 -3.27 14.75
CA THR A 222 -20.84 -4.66 15.08
C THR A 222 -20.27 -5.36 13.86
N MET A 223 -20.85 -5.17 12.67
CA MET A 223 -20.25 -5.66 11.42
C MET A 223 -18.85 -5.08 11.17
N LEU A 224 -18.64 -3.78 11.42
CA LEU A 224 -17.30 -3.18 11.28
C LEU A 224 -16.30 -3.73 12.30
N ASN A 225 -16.74 -4.04 13.52
CA ASN A 225 -15.86 -4.61 14.55
C ASN A 225 -15.45 -6.05 14.22
N ASN A 226 -16.38 -6.84 13.67
CA ASN A 226 -16.14 -8.27 13.45
C ASN A 226 -15.39 -8.54 12.13
N ASN A 227 -15.42 -7.61 11.17
CA ASN A 227 -14.85 -7.81 9.84
C ASN A 227 -13.41 -7.29 9.68
N ILE A 228 -12.91 -6.45 10.59
CA ILE A 228 -11.54 -5.95 10.57
C ILE A 228 -10.75 -6.72 11.63
N THR A 229 -9.88 -7.62 11.19
CA THR A 229 -8.97 -8.35 12.08
C THR A 229 -7.95 -7.38 12.65
N LEU A 230 -8.11 -7.02 13.93
CA LEU A 230 -7.12 -6.26 14.67
C LEU A 230 -6.13 -7.24 15.28
N LEU A 231 -4.91 -7.23 14.77
CA LEU A 231 -3.83 -8.05 15.31
C LEU A 231 -3.19 -7.34 16.51
N ASP A 232 -2.68 -8.13 17.45
CA ASP A 232 -1.90 -7.57 18.55
C ASP A 232 -0.65 -6.88 17.99
N ARG A 233 -0.57 -5.59 18.28
CA ARG A 233 0.50 -4.70 17.80
C ARG A 233 1.88 -5.13 18.31
N MET A 234 1.96 -5.61 19.56
CA MET A 234 3.24 -5.93 20.19
C MET A 234 3.88 -7.17 19.58
N SER A 235 3.11 -8.25 19.41
CA SER A 235 3.58 -9.47 18.76
C SER A 235 4.02 -9.24 17.30
N MET A 236 3.27 -8.45 16.52
CA MET A 236 3.65 -8.14 15.13
C MET A 236 4.95 -7.32 15.05
N MET A 237 5.16 -6.38 15.98
CA MET A 237 6.40 -5.62 16.06
C MET A 237 7.60 -6.52 16.43
N LEU A 238 7.44 -7.42 17.39
CA LEU A 238 8.50 -8.35 17.78
C LEU A 238 8.89 -9.28 16.62
N ASN A 239 7.91 -9.77 15.86
CA ASN A 239 8.13 -10.60 14.69
C ASN A 239 8.88 -9.85 13.57
N THR A 240 8.46 -8.63 13.22
CA THR A 240 9.15 -7.84 12.19
C THR A 240 10.60 -7.53 12.56
N ASN A 241 10.88 -7.22 13.84
CA ASN A 241 12.24 -7.03 14.34
C ASN A 241 13.08 -8.31 14.27
N LYS A 242 12.49 -9.47 14.65
CA LYS A 242 13.14 -10.78 14.53
C LYS A 242 13.54 -11.08 13.08
N TYR A 243 12.64 -10.85 12.12
CA TYR A 243 12.96 -11.05 10.70
C TYR A 243 13.99 -10.08 10.17
N LYS A 244 13.98 -8.81 10.61
CA LYS A 244 15.02 -7.85 10.25
C LYS A 244 16.40 -8.29 10.74
N LEU A 245 16.47 -8.82 11.96
CA LEU A 245 17.70 -9.37 12.53
C LEU A 245 18.16 -10.63 11.78
N LEU A 246 17.24 -11.55 11.47
CA LEU A 246 17.55 -12.75 10.69
C LEU A 246 18.11 -12.40 9.31
N ALA A 247 17.48 -11.46 8.60
CA ALA A 247 17.96 -11.01 7.29
C ALA A 247 19.37 -10.40 7.38
N LEU A 248 19.65 -9.60 8.41
CA LEU A 248 20.99 -9.05 8.65
C LEU A 248 22.01 -10.15 8.95
N ASN A 249 21.65 -11.14 9.78
CA ASN A 249 22.54 -12.25 10.13
C ASN A 249 22.87 -13.11 8.91
N ILE A 250 21.89 -13.38 8.04
CA ILE A 250 22.12 -14.12 6.79
C ILE A 250 23.05 -13.33 5.86
N LEU A 251 22.83 -12.02 5.69
CA LEU A 251 23.71 -11.18 4.89
C LEU A 251 25.14 -11.15 5.44
N ASN A 252 25.31 -11.01 6.76
CA ASN A 252 26.63 -11.01 7.40
C ASN A 252 27.34 -12.35 7.26
N ASN A 253 26.61 -13.46 7.45
CA ASN A 253 27.16 -14.81 7.27
C ASN A 253 27.59 -15.06 5.82
N ASN A 254 26.83 -14.55 4.84
CA ASN A 254 27.15 -14.65 3.42
C ASN A 254 28.37 -13.79 3.04
N VAL A 255 28.54 -12.61 3.66
CA VAL A 255 29.77 -11.82 3.49
C VAL A 255 30.97 -12.56 4.10
N LEU A 256 30.81 -13.16 5.28
CA LEU A 256 31.87 -13.94 5.92
C LEU A 256 32.28 -15.16 5.09
N SER A 257 31.33 -15.90 4.51
CA SER A 257 31.61 -17.08 3.66
C SER A 257 32.26 -16.72 2.33
N ASN A 258 31.89 -15.57 1.72
CA ASN A 258 32.54 -15.07 0.51
C ASN A 258 33.94 -14.49 0.76
N LEU A 259 34.30 -14.15 1.99
CA LEU A 259 35.66 -13.72 2.33
C LEU A 259 36.61 -14.92 2.51
N THR A 260 36.08 -16.10 2.83
CA THR A 260 36.86 -17.33 2.94
C THR A 260 37.03 -18.03 1.59
N ASN A 261 36.06 -17.91 0.69
CA ASN A 261 36.09 -18.46 -0.66
C ASN A 261 36.17 -17.32 -1.67
N ASN A 262 37.30 -17.16 -2.35
CA ASN A 262 37.60 -16.14 -3.37
C ASN A 262 36.70 -16.19 -4.64
N ALA A 263 35.46 -16.66 -4.53
CA ALA A 263 34.53 -16.79 -5.64
C ALA A 263 33.49 -15.67 -5.57
N ASN A 264 33.57 -14.73 -6.52
CA ASN A 264 32.59 -13.67 -6.80
C ASN A 264 31.25 -14.23 -7.35
N ASN A 265 30.71 -15.31 -6.77
CA ASN A 265 29.41 -15.85 -7.16
C ASN A 265 28.29 -15.18 -6.36
N LEU A 266 27.77 -14.07 -6.90
CA LEU A 266 26.54 -13.40 -6.45
C LEU A 266 25.32 -14.34 -6.40
N ASN A 267 25.37 -15.49 -7.09
CA ASN A 267 24.31 -16.49 -7.09
C ASN A 267 24.16 -17.21 -5.75
N ASN A 268 25.26 -17.48 -5.02
CA ASN A 268 25.22 -18.17 -3.73
C ASN A 268 24.62 -17.29 -2.61
N ILE A 269 24.63 -15.96 -2.78
CA ILE A 269 24.01 -15.01 -1.84
C ILE A 269 22.48 -15.07 -1.93
N LYS A 270 21.92 -15.40 -3.10
CA LYS A 270 20.47 -15.43 -3.35
C LYS A 270 19.80 -16.72 -2.86
N GLU A 271 20.53 -17.84 -2.79
CA GLU A 271 19.97 -19.14 -2.42
C GLU A 271 19.47 -19.21 -0.96
N TYR A 272 20.06 -18.45 -0.05
CA TYR A 272 19.67 -18.48 1.38
C TYR A 272 18.55 -17.53 1.77
N LEU A 273 18.12 -16.64 0.86
CA LEU A 273 17.03 -15.71 1.11
C LEU A 273 15.88 -16.06 0.16
N ASN A 274 14.85 -16.74 0.67
CA ASN A 274 13.59 -16.83 -0.06
C ASN A 274 13.07 -15.40 -0.30
N ILE A 275 13.25 -14.91 -1.53
CA ILE A 275 13.03 -13.52 -1.93
C ILE A 275 11.60 -13.09 -1.63
N ASN A 276 10.63 -13.98 -1.84
CA ASN A 276 9.23 -13.68 -1.58
C ASN A 276 8.98 -13.48 -0.08
N ASN A 277 9.45 -14.41 0.76
CA ASN A 277 9.26 -14.32 2.21
C ASN A 277 10.01 -13.12 2.82
N THR A 278 11.19 -12.80 2.30
CA THR A 278 11.97 -11.66 2.80
C THR A 278 11.34 -10.32 2.41
N ILE A 279 10.87 -10.15 1.17
CA ILE A 279 10.12 -8.95 0.76
C ILE A 279 8.86 -8.80 1.61
N TRP A 280 8.08 -9.87 1.76
CA TRP A 280 6.86 -9.86 2.56
C TRP A 280 7.10 -9.68 4.05
N ASN A 281 8.29 -9.96 4.59
CA ASN A 281 8.60 -9.70 5.99
C ASN A 281 9.14 -8.27 6.20
N LEU A 282 9.83 -7.69 5.20
CA LEU A 282 10.46 -6.37 5.29
C LEU A 282 9.56 -5.19 4.88
N LEU A 283 8.44 -5.43 4.22
CA LEU A 283 7.44 -4.41 3.91
C LEU A 283 6.88 -3.77 5.22
N ASN A 284 6.68 -2.46 5.24
CA ASN A 284 6.01 -1.75 6.33
C ASN A 284 4.50 -1.56 6.04
N ASN A 285 3.70 -1.30 7.08
CA ASN A 285 2.26 -0.97 6.99
C ASN A 285 1.41 -2.10 6.38
N LYS A 286 1.64 -3.36 6.79
CA LYS A 286 0.86 -4.52 6.29
C LYS A 286 -0.38 -4.78 7.12
N TYR A 287 -0.32 -4.45 8.40
CA TYR A 287 -1.34 -4.81 9.37
C TYR A 287 -2.14 -3.59 9.78
N ILE A 288 -3.47 -3.72 9.80
CA ILE A 288 -4.34 -2.69 10.37
C ILE A 288 -4.37 -2.89 11.88
N ILE A 289 -3.86 -1.91 12.62
CA ILE A 289 -3.77 -1.95 14.09
C ILE A 289 -4.90 -1.16 14.77
N GLY A 290 -5.65 -0.38 14.01
CA GLY A 290 -6.81 0.33 14.50
C GLY A 290 -7.48 1.20 13.45
N TYR A 291 -8.69 1.63 13.75
CA TYR A 291 -9.44 2.56 12.92
C TYR A 291 -10.26 3.55 13.74
N SER A 292 -10.55 4.70 13.14
CA SER A 292 -11.58 5.62 13.59
C SER A 292 -12.62 5.84 12.49
N PHE A 293 -13.88 5.85 12.89
CA PHE A 293 -15.02 6.15 12.03
C PHE A 293 -15.76 7.35 12.63
N LYS A 294 -16.04 8.36 11.81
CA LYS A 294 -16.82 9.53 12.20
C LYS A 294 -17.89 9.83 11.16
N PHE A 295 -19.15 9.81 11.60
CA PHE A 295 -20.29 10.30 10.84
C PHE A 295 -20.67 11.70 11.33
N THR A 296 -20.93 12.60 10.38
CA THR A 296 -21.49 13.93 10.69
C THR A 296 -22.49 14.37 9.64
N GLY A 297 -23.71 14.76 10.02
CA GLY A 297 -24.72 15.23 9.06
C GLY A 297 -26.16 14.91 9.48
N LYS A 298 -27.09 15.09 8.54
CA LYS A 298 -28.49 14.66 8.68
C LYS A 298 -28.64 13.21 8.23
N LEU A 299 -29.45 12.42 8.93
CA LEU A 299 -29.81 11.06 8.52
C LEU A 299 -31.15 11.06 7.75
N ALA A 300 -31.35 10.06 6.89
CA ALA A 300 -32.59 9.91 6.12
C ALA A 300 -33.83 9.59 6.98
N LYS A 301 -33.68 8.94 8.14
CA LYS A 301 -34.82 8.62 9.04
C LYS A 301 -35.34 9.80 9.86
N SER A 302 -34.61 10.91 9.92
CA SER A 302 -34.94 12.02 10.81
C SER A 302 -35.38 13.26 10.04
N LEU A 303 -36.61 13.22 9.50
CA LEU A 303 -37.24 14.39 8.84
C LEU A 303 -37.45 15.55 9.83
N SER A 304 -37.70 15.25 11.10
CA SER A 304 -38.05 16.25 12.13
C SER A 304 -36.87 16.82 12.92
N THR A 305 -35.66 16.26 12.83
CA THR A 305 -34.51 16.82 13.56
C THR A 305 -33.76 17.85 12.70
N ALA A 306 -33.95 19.12 13.04
CA ALA A 306 -33.17 20.21 12.43
C ALA A 306 -31.65 20.08 12.70
N ARG A 307 -31.28 19.47 13.83
CA ARG A 307 -29.90 19.40 14.33
C ARG A 307 -29.06 18.35 13.60
N LYS A 308 -27.80 18.71 13.36
CA LYS A 308 -26.76 17.84 12.80
C LYS A 308 -26.39 16.74 13.79
N LEU A 309 -26.40 15.47 13.35
CA LEU A 309 -25.94 14.34 14.15
C LEU A 309 -24.43 14.17 14.01
N ARG A 310 -23.79 13.76 15.10
CA ARG A 310 -22.37 13.40 15.15
C ARG A 310 -22.22 12.07 15.87
N TYR A 311 -21.56 11.12 15.22
CA TYR A 311 -21.22 9.83 15.81
C TYR A 311 -19.75 9.52 15.53
N ILE A 312 -19.02 9.04 16.54
CA ILE A 312 -17.61 8.71 16.44
C ILE A 312 -17.40 7.35 17.10
N LYS A 313 -16.66 6.47 16.43
CA LYS A 313 -16.24 5.17 16.94
C LYS A 313 -14.75 4.98 16.71
N TYR A 314 -14.10 4.38 17.70
CA TYR A 314 -12.70 3.98 17.63
C TYR A 314 -12.59 2.49 17.91
N ASN A 315 -11.66 1.81 17.24
CA ASN A 315 -11.30 0.44 17.56
C ASN A 315 -9.79 0.25 17.35
N GLY A 316 -9.12 -0.47 18.25
CA GLY A 316 -7.65 -0.60 18.23
C GLY A 316 -6.90 0.72 18.47
N SER A 317 -5.70 0.85 17.89
CA SER A 317 -4.83 2.02 18.04
C SER A 317 -4.40 2.60 16.69
N LEU A 318 -4.44 3.93 16.57
CA LEU A 318 -3.86 4.65 15.43
C LEU A 318 -2.37 4.98 15.62
N LYS A 319 -1.81 4.72 16.81
CA LYS A 319 -0.43 5.07 17.14
C LYS A 319 0.54 3.99 16.65
N HIS A 320 1.52 4.41 15.83
CA HIS A 320 2.72 3.62 15.55
C HIS A 320 3.61 3.60 16.80
N ASN A 321 3.68 2.46 17.48
CA ASN A 321 4.66 2.28 18.55
C ASN A 321 5.87 1.56 17.96
N THR A 322 6.73 2.28 17.27
CA THR A 322 8.14 1.89 17.24
C THR A 322 8.80 2.55 18.44
N LEU A 323 9.52 1.77 19.25
CA LEU A 323 10.25 2.19 20.46
C LEU A 323 11.24 3.37 20.28
N THR A 324 11.36 3.93 19.07
CA THR A 324 12.10 5.17 18.80
C THR A 324 11.20 6.10 18.00
N ALA A 325 10.69 7.14 18.66
CA ALA A 325 9.84 8.18 18.07
C ALA A 325 10.56 9.05 17.01
N ASN A 326 11.86 8.85 16.82
CA ASN A 326 12.71 9.85 16.18
C ASN A 326 12.75 9.78 14.64
N ASN A 327 12.21 8.73 14.00
CA ASN A 327 12.34 8.52 12.55
C ASN A 327 11.03 8.11 11.85
N LEU A 328 9.88 8.60 12.32
CA LEU A 328 8.62 8.49 11.58
C LEU A 328 8.56 9.56 10.50
N ASN A 329 8.43 9.13 9.25
CA ASN A 329 8.21 10.05 8.14
C ASN A 329 6.79 10.60 8.24
N PHE A 330 6.61 11.85 7.83
CA PHE A 330 5.31 12.49 7.75
C PHE A 330 4.87 12.61 6.29
N LYS A 331 3.64 12.18 6.01
CA LYS A 331 2.93 12.44 4.76
C LYS A 331 2.56 13.92 4.72
N LEU A 332 2.99 14.62 3.66
CA LEU A 332 2.78 16.07 3.48
C LEU A 332 3.23 16.90 4.70
N ASN A 333 4.23 16.43 5.45
CA ASN A 333 4.70 17.04 6.71
C ASN A 333 3.63 17.22 7.80
N SER A 334 2.44 16.64 7.68
CA SER A 334 1.32 16.90 8.60
C SER A 334 0.74 15.65 9.26
N TYR A 335 0.84 14.48 8.62
CA TYR A 335 0.28 13.23 9.14
C TYR A 335 1.36 12.15 9.22
N LYS A 336 1.29 11.27 10.22
CA LYS A 336 2.22 10.14 10.33
C LYS A 336 2.07 9.22 9.11
N SER A 337 3.17 8.74 8.55
CA SER A 337 3.18 7.88 7.35
C SER A 337 2.43 6.55 7.49
N ASN A 338 2.20 6.11 8.73
CA ASN A 338 1.45 4.89 9.03
C ASN A 338 -0.06 5.12 9.15
N MET A 339 -0.52 6.37 9.03
CA MET A 339 -1.94 6.72 9.10
C MET A 339 -2.45 7.08 7.71
N SER A 340 -3.54 6.45 7.30
CA SER A 340 -4.33 6.88 6.15
C SER A 340 -5.61 7.54 6.63
N MET A 341 -6.08 8.55 5.89
CA MET A 341 -7.33 9.25 6.19
C MET A 341 -8.09 9.52 4.90
N SER A 342 -9.40 9.32 4.95
CA SER A 342 -10.31 9.71 3.87
C SER A 342 -11.55 10.36 4.43
N ASN A 343 -12.22 11.08 3.54
CA ASN A 343 -13.47 11.74 3.83
C ASN A 343 -14.37 11.64 2.60
N THR A 344 -15.57 11.08 2.78
CA THR A 344 -16.60 11.02 1.76
C THR A 344 -17.81 11.83 2.19
N ASN A 345 -18.14 12.84 1.39
CA ASN A 345 -19.39 13.58 1.52
C ASN A 345 -20.45 12.96 0.60
N ASN A 346 -21.68 12.87 1.09
CA ASN A 346 -22.80 12.37 0.31
C ASN A 346 -24.09 13.10 0.71
N ILE A 347 -25.11 12.96 -0.11
CA ILE A 347 -26.42 13.58 0.09
C ILE A 347 -27.43 12.45 0.28
N ASN A 348 -28.31 12.60 1.26
CA ASN A 348 -29.52 11.80 1.40
C ASN A 348 -30.75 12.68 1.23
N LYS A 349 -31.94 12.08 1.37
CA LYS A 349 -33.23 12.80 1.25
C LYS A 349 -33.33 14.04 2.15
N ASN A 350 -32.65 14.05 3.30
CA ASN A 350 -32.77 15.11 4.30
C ASN A 350 -31.60 16.11 4.28
N GLY A 351 -30.58 15.88 3.45
CA GLY A 351 -29.46 16.80 3.24
C GLY A 351 -28.09 16.15 3.19
N LYS A 352 -27.05 16.98 3.34
CA LYS A 352 -25.64 16.57 3.27
C LYS A 352 -25.19 15.87 4.55
N PHE A 353 -24.41 14.81 4.38
CA PHE A 353 -23.66 14.15 5.45
C PHE A 353 -22.26 13.77 4.99
N ASN A 354 -21.44 13.42 5.96
CA ASN A 354 -20.02 13.15 5.81
C ASN A 354 -19.63 11.92 6.61
N VAL A 355 -18.84 11.05 5.97
CA VAL A 355 -18.18 9.90 6.58
C VAL A 355 -16.67 10.09 6.49
N LYS A 356 -16.03 10.19 7.65
CA LYS A 356 -14.58 10.27 7.81
C LYS A 356 -14.04 8.96 8.37
N ILE A 357 -12.99 8.42 7.75
CA ILE A 357 -12.29 7.22 8.23
C ILE A 357 -10.81 7.51 8.40
N GLN A 358 -10.23 7.02 9.49
CA GLN A 358 -8.78 6.93 9.66
C GLN A 358 -8.41 5.48 9.93
N LEU A 359 -7.35 4.98 9.29
CA LEU A 359 -6.78 3.67 9.57
C LEU A 359 -5.35 3.85 10.05
N GLY A 360 -4.96 3.09 11.07
CA GLY A 360 -3.59 2.97 11.53
C GLY A 360 -3.01 1.67 11.04
N HIS A 361 -1.82 1.75 10.46
CA HIS A 361 -1.07 0.60 9.93
C HIS A 361 0.21 0.36 10.72
N LEU A 362 0.70 -0.88 10.66
CA LEU A 362 2.00 -1.33 11.16
C LEU A 362 2.73 -2.19 10.12
#